data_AF-A0A382VF68-F1
#
_entry.id   AF-A0A382VF68-F1
#
_cell.length_a   1.000
_cell.length_b   1.000
_cell.length_c   1.000
_cell.angle_alpha   90.00
_cell.angle_beta   90.00
_cell.angle_gamma   90.00
#
_symmetry.space_group_name_H-M   'P 1'
#
loop_
_entity.id
_entity.type
_entity.pdbx_description
1 polymer ?
#
loop_
_entity_poly.entity_id
_entity_poly.type
_entity_poly.pdbx_seq_one_letter_code
_entity_poly.pdbx_strand_id
1 'polypeptide(L)'
;QNIVIGGAAGALPPVIGWAIATNGIALEPIILFLIIFIWTPSHFWALSLYKSEDYRKAKIPMLPVTSGIKTTKFNILLYALILCPVVVSPYFLNFYGLVYLVPAILLSSYYFYISYKLLKERDPIIEKKLATKLFGYSILFLFMIFALVLIDKII
;
A
#
# COMPACT_ATOMS: atom_id res chain seq x y z
N GLN A 1 16.63 -2.68 -3.46
CA GLN A 1 16.00 -2.46 -4.78
C GLN A 1 15.08 -3.60 -5.23
N ASN A 2 15.20 -4.83 -4.71
CA ASN A 2 14.39 -6.00 -5.13
C ASN A 2 12.88 -5.87 -4.92
N ILE A 3 12.40 -5.09 -3.93
CA ILE A 3 10.97 -4.98 -3.61
C ILE A 3 10.21 -4.17 -4.66
N VAL A 4 10.82 -3.18 -5.30
CA VAL A 4 10.13 -2.35 -6.31
C VAL A 4 9.93 -3.16 -7.59
N ILE A 5 10.93 -3.94 -7.99
CA ILE A 5 10.85 -4.81 -9.17
C ILE A 5 9.89 -5.99 -8.91
N GLY A 6 9.98 -6.64 -7.75
CA GLY A 6 9.04 -7.69 -7.35
C GLY A 6 7.62 -7.16 -7.13
N GLY A 7 7.48 -5.93 -6.64
CA GLY A 7 6.20 -5.25 -6.44
C GLY A 7 5.52 -4.88 -7.75
N ALA A 8 6.28 -4.52 -8.79
CA ALA A 8 5.73 -4.35 -10.15
C ALA A 8 5.15 -5.67 -10.67
N ALA A 9 5.90 -6.79 -10.52
CA ALA A 9 5.40 -8.10 -10.93
C ALA A 9 4.14 -8.53 -10.15
N GLY A 10 4.11 -8.30 -8.84
CA GLY A 10 2.95 -8.59 -8.00
C GLY A 10 1.72 -7.70 -8.23
N ALA A 11 1.91 -6.52 -8.84
CA ALA A 11 0.85 -5.56 -9.13
C ALA A 11 0.17 -5.77 -10.49
N LEU A 12 0.74 -6.59 -11.39
CA LEU A 12 0.20 -6.89 -12.72
C LEU A 12 -1.14 -7.68 -12.78
N PRO A 13 -1.60 -8.43 -11.77
CA PRO A 13 -2.81 -9.26 -11.90
C PRO A 13 -4.06 -8.53 -12.44
N PRO A 14 -4.40 -7.29 -12.04
CA PRO A 14 -5.54 -6.56 -12.61
C PRO A 14 -5.39 -6.29 -14.12
N VAL A 15 -4.18 -5.98 -14.58
CA VAL A 15 -3.90 -5.70 -16.01
C VAL A 15 -4.00 -6.97 -16.84
N ILE A 16 -3.44 -8.08 -16.35
CA ILE A 16 -3.50 -9.37 -17.04
C ILE A 16 -4.94 -9.87 -17.10
N GLY A 17 -5.68 -9.81 -15.99
CA GLY A 17 -7.08 -10.22 -15.95
C GLY A 17 -7.95 -9.43 -16.93
N TRP A 18 -7.74 -8.10 -16.99
CA TRP A 18 -8.44 -7.25 -17.94
C TRP A 18 -8.09 -7.56 -19.39
N ALA A 19 -6.80 -7.73 -19.70
CA ALA A 19 -6.34 -8.03 -21.06
C ALA A 19 -6.90 -9.36 -21.59
N ILE A 20 -6.98 -10.38 -20.74
CA ILE A 20 -7.58 -11.68 -21.10
C ILE A 20 -9.09 -11.52 -21.35
N ALA A 21 -9.79 -10.77 -20.50
CA ALA A 21 -11.25 -10.64 -20.60
C ALA A 21 -11.72 -9.73 -21.75
N THR A 22 -10.93 -8.70 -22.10
CA THR A 22 -11.35 -7.63 -23.03
C THR A 22 -10.53 -7.55 -24.31
N ASN A 23 -9.45 -8.34 -24.42
CA ASN A 23 -8.51 -8.32 -25.53
C ASN A 23 -7.87 -6.93 -25.78
N GLY A 24 -7.68 -6.14 -24.71
CA GLY A 24 -7.09 -4.80 -24.77
C GLY A 24 -6.59 -4.29 -23.42
N ILE A 25 -5.99 -3.10 -23.40
CA ILE A 25 -5.56 -2.41 -22.16
C ILE A 25 -6.39 -1.13 -22.02
N ALA A 26 -6.97 -0.93 -20.85
CA ALA A 26 -7.69 0.29 -20.49
C ALA A 26 -6.98 1.04 -19.36
N LEU A 27 -7.39 2.28 -19.10
CA LEU A 27 -6.84 3.09 -18.01
C LEU A 27 -7.25 2.56 -16.62
N GLU A 28 -8.43 1.95 -16.50
CA GLU A 28 -8.95 1.35 -15.26
C GLU A 28 -8.00 0.30 -14.62
N PRO A 29 -7.58 -0.78 -15.32
CA PRO A 29 -6.66 -1.76 -14.75
C PRO A 29 -5.25 -1.20 -14.48
N ILE A 30 -4.82 -0.15 -15.19
CA ILE A 30 -3.55 0.54 -14.93
C ILE A 30 -3.61 1.23 -13.57
N ILE A 31 -4.73 1.83 -13.19
CA ILE A 31 -4.87 2.47 -11.88
C ILE A 31 -4.90 1.42 -10.77
N LEU A 32 -5.60 0.30 -10.97
CA LEU A 32 -5.59 -0.81 -10.02
C LEU A 32 -4.16 -1.36 -9.83
N PHE A 33 -3.38 -1.46 -10.91
CA PHE A 33 -1.96 -1.75 -10.83
C PHE A 33 -1.20 -0.71 -9.99
N LEU A 34 -1.41 0.59 -10.22
CA LEU A 34 -0.75 1.65 -9.46
C LEU A 34 -1.08 1.61 -7.97
N ILE A 35 -2.33 1.29 -7.61
CA ILE A 35 -2.75 1.11 -6.21
C ILE A 35 -1.90 0.01 -5.56
N ILE A 36 -1.84 -1.19 -6.17
CA ILE A 36 -1.06 -2.31 -5.62
C ILE A 36 0.43 -1.95 -5.59
N PHE A 37 0.95 -1.38 -6.67
CA PHE A 37 2.36 -1.05 -6.82
C PHE A 37 2.84 -0.06 -5.75
N ILE A 38 2.09 1.01 -5.50
CA ILE A 38 2.46 2.05 -4.51
C ILE A 38 2.23 1.55 -3.08
N TRP A 39 1.18 0.74 -2.87
CA TRP A 39 0.94 0.10 -1.58
C TRP A 39 2.06 -0.87 -1.18
N THR A 40 2.65 -1.58 -2.15
CA THR A 40 3.59 -2.68 -1.92
C THR A 40 4.85 -2.27 -1.12
N PRO A 41 5.60 -1.21 -1.47
CA PRO A 41 6.74 -0.76 -0.67
C PRO A 41 6.36 -0.39 0.76
N SER A 42 5.28 0.37 0.95
CA SER A 42 4.82 0.78 2.28
C SER A 42 4.47 -0.43 3.16
N HIS A 43 3.78 -1.42 2.60
CA HIS A 43 3.44 -2.68 3.25
C HIS A 43 4.69 -3.48 3.68
N PHE A 44 5.61 -3.74 2.75
CA PHE A 44 6.80 -4.53 3.04
C PHE A 44 7.77 -3.82 3.98
N TRP A 45 7.86 -2.48 3.90
CA TRP A 45 8.68 -1.72 4.83
C TRP A 45 8.12 -1.76 6.26
N ALA A 46 6.79 -1.72 6.43
CA ALA A 46 6.17 -1.93 7.74
C ALA A 46 6.51 -3.32 8.32
N LEU A 47 6.48 -4.38 7.51
CA LEU A 47 6.93 -5.72 7.91
C LEU A 47 8.41 -5.72 8.30
N SER A 48 9.26 -5.06 7.51
CA SER A 48 10.69 -4.99 7.76
C SER A 48 11.05 -4.25 9.05
N LEU A 49 10.24 -3.28 9.48
CA LEU A 49 10.39 -2.61 10.78
C LEU A 49 10.03 -3.56 11.93
N TYR A 50 8.93 -4.29 11.79
CA TYR A 50 8.49 -5.28 12.80
C TYR A 50 9.49 -6.45 12.95
N LYS A 51 10.09 -6.89 11.84
CA LYS A 51 11.02 -8.04 11.76
C LYS A 51 12.49 -7.64 11.54
N SER A 52 12.86 -6.42 11.89
CA SER A 52 14.19 -5.84 11.61
C SER A 52 15.35 -6.69 12.12
N GLU A 53 15.25 -7.23 13.33
CA GLU A 53 16.28 -8.08 13.93
C GLU A 53 16.43 -9.44 13.23
N ASP A 54 15.33 -10.05 12.81
CA ASP A 54 15.35 -11.31 12.07
C ASP A 54 16.01 -11.09 10.70
N TYR A 55 15.70 -9.98 10.01
CA TYR A 55 16.33 -9.60 8.75
C TYR A 55 17.83 -9.30 8.90
N ARG A 56 18.22 -8.65 10.01
CA ARG A 56 19.63 -8.35 10.32
C ARG A 56 20.43 -9.64 10.54
N LYS A 57 19.89 -10.58 11.33
CA LYS A 57 20.51 -11.89 11.58
C LYS A 57 20.65 -12.72 10.31
N ALA A 58 19.64 -12.68 9.44
CA ALA A 58 19.64 -13.37 8.16
C ALA A 58 20.46 -12.66 7.06
N LYS A 59 21.08 -11.50 7.35
CA LYS A 59 21.84 -10.68 6.39
C LYS A 59 21.02 -10.29 5.14
N ILE A 60 19.71 -10.14 5.29
CA ILE A 60 18.82 -9.74 4.18
C ILE A 60 18.81 -8.21 4.09
N PRO A 61 19.19 -7.61 2.94
CA PRO A 61 19.30 -6.16 2.78
C PRO A 61 17.92 -5.49 2.63
N MET A 62 17.20 -5.35 3.75
CA MET A 62 15.96 -4.57 3.84
C MET A 62 16.25 -3.09 4.13
N LEU A 63 15.32 -2.19 3.80
CA LEU A 63 15.48 -0.74 4.00
C LEU A 63 15.88 -0.34 5.45
N PRO A 64 15.31 -0.92 6.52
CA PRO A 64 15.74 -0.58 7.88
C PRO A 64 17.16 -1.06 8.21
N VAL A 65 17.65 -2.11 7.54
CA VAL A 65 19.00 -2.68 7.72
C VAL A 65 20.04 -1.88 6.94
N THR A 66 19.67 -1.37 5.76
CA THR A 66 20.59 -0.68 4.83
C THR A 66 20.60 0.84 5.00
N SER A 67 19.45 1.46 5.27
CA SER A 67 19.28 2.92 5.33
C SER A 67 18.72 3.41 6.67
N GLY A 68 18.46 2.50 7.61
CA GLY A 68 18.02 2.81 8.97
C GLY A 68 16.50 2.92 9.15
N ILE A 69 16.08 2.84 10.42
CA ILE A 69 14.68 2.84 10.86
C ILE A 69 13.99 4.16 10.48
N LYS A 70 14.62 5.31 10.77
CA LYS A 70 14.05 6.63 10.51
C LYS A 70 13.74 6.85 9.03
N THR A 71 14.67 6.49 8.15
CA THR A 71 14.50 6.56 6.69
C THR A 71 13.37 5.65 6.22
N THR A 72 13.25 4.46 6.80
CA THR A 72 12.17 3.51 6.48
C THR A 72 10.81 4.08 6.84
N LYS A 73 10.66 4.65 8.05
CA LYS A 73 9.43 5.31 8.48
C LYS A 73 9.04 6.48 7.57
N PHE A 74 10.02 7.29 7.16
CA PHE A 74 9.77 8.41 6.26
C PHE A 74 9.27 7.94 4.89
N ASN A 75 9.90 6.91 4.32
CA ASN A 75 9.46 6.33 3.05
C ASN A 75 8.06 5.71 3.14
N ILE A 76 7.72 5.03 4.25
CA ILE A 76 6.36 4.55 4.50
C ILE A 76 5.35 5.70 4.44
N LEU A 77 5.61 6.81 5.14
CA LEU A 77 4.72 7.96 5.12
C LEU A 77 4.61 8.60 3.72
N LEU A 78 5.73 8.73 3.01
CA LEU A 78 5.76 9.29 1.66
C LEU A 78 4.89 8.45 0.70
N TYR A 79 5.04 7.13 0.73
CA TYR A 79 4.24 6.24 -0.12
C TYR A 79 2.77 6.21 0.32
N ALA A 80 2.48 6.28 1.62
CA ALA A 80 1.11 6.46 2.12
C ALA A 80 0.46 7.75 1.59
N LEU A 81 1.22 8.85 1.53
CA LEU A 81 0.76 10.12 0.99
C LEU A 81 0.48 10.05 -0.52
N ILE A 82 1.38 9.40 -1.28
CA ILE A 82 1.22 9.20 -2.73
C ILE A 82 0.05 8.25 -3.03
N LEU A 83 -0.22 7.28 -2.16
CA LEU A 83 -1.32 6.34 -2.32
C LEU A 83 -2.69 7.03 -2.26
N CYS A 84 -2.84 8.08 -1.45
CA CYS A 84 -4.11 8.82 -1.32
C CYS A 84 -4.67 9.34 -2.67
N PRO A 85 -3.95 10.16 -3.46
CA PRO A 85 -4.47 10.63 -4.75
C PRO A 85 -4.67 9.48 -5.75
N VAL A 86 -3.87 8.42 -5.69
CA VAL A 86 -3.99 7.27 -6.60
C VAL A 86 -5.28 6.50 -6.32
N VAL A 87 -5.63 6.29 -5.05
CA VAL A 87 -6.87 5.63 -4.62
C VAL A 87 -8.10 6.50 -4.89
N VAL A 88 -7.97 7.83 -4.87
CA VAL A 88 -9.09 8.72 -5.20
C VAL A 88 -9.27 8.91 -6.71
N SER A 89 -8.21 8.73 -7.50
CA SER A 89 -8.23 8.96 -8.96
C SER A 89 -9.32 8.21 -9.75
N PRO A 90 -9.74 6.97 -9.42
CA PRO A 90 -10.81 6.29 -10.13
C PRO A 90 -12.14 7.04 -10.11
N TYR A 91 -12.46 7.75 -9.02
CA TYR A 91 -13.68 8.55 -8.93
C TYR A 91 -13.64 9.74 -9.89
N PHE A 92 -12.52 10.46 -9.94
CA PHE A 92 -12.36 11.60 -10.86
C PHE A 92 -12.33 11.19 -12.33
N LEU A 93 -11.98 9.94 -12.62
CA LEU A 93 -12.00 9.36 -13.96
C LEU A 93 -13.34 8.71 -14.32
N ASN A 94 -14.35 8.83 -13.44
CA ASN A 94 -15.69 8.25 -13.59
C ASN A 94 -15.68 6.71 -13.71
N PHE A 95 -14.72 6.02 -13.10
CA PHE A 95 -14.68 4.56 -13.05
C PHE A 95 -15.52 3.97 -11.91
N TYR A 96 -15.59 4.68 -10.78
CA TYR A 96 -16.38 4.29 -9.61
C TYR A 96 -17.10 5.50 -8.99
N GLY A 97 -18.22 5.25 -8.31
CA GLY A 97 -19.09 6.25 -7.72
C GLY A 97 -18.74 6.64 -6.27
N LEU A 98 -19.72 7.26 -5.61
CA LEU A 98 -19.59 7.71 -4.22
C LEU A 98 -19.50 6.55 -3.22
N VAL A 99 -20.04 5.38 -3.59
CA VAL A 99 -20.00 4.16 -2.76
C VAL A 99 -18.56 3.67 -2.62
N TYR A 100 -17.74 3.80 -3.66
CA TYR A 100 -16.29 3.63 -3.59
C TYR A 100 -15.58 4.79 -2.87
N LEU A 101 -15.87 6.04 -3.26
CA LEU A 101 -15.10 7.21 -2.83
C LEU A 101 -15.09 7.41 -1.31
N VAL A 102 -16.27 7.38 -0.68
CA VAL A 102 -16.40 7.73 0.75
C VAL A 102 -15.59 6.78 1.64
N PRO A 103 -15.74 5.44 1.53
CA PRO A 103 -14.93 4.51 2.30
C PRO A 103 -13.45 4.54 1.89
N ALA A 104 -13.12 4.76 0.61
CA ALA A 104 -11.74 4.83 0.14
C ALA A 104 -10.96 5.99 0.77
N ILE A 105 -11.58 7.17 0.92
CA ILE A 105 -10.99 8.31 1.63
C ILE A 105 -10.79 8.01 3.11
N LEU A 106 -11.77 7.39 3.77
CA LEU A 106 -11.67 7.04 5.19
C LEU A 106 -10.52 6.05 5.45
N LEU A 107 -10.43 5.01 4.62
CA LEU A 107 -9.38 4.01 4.67
C LEU A 107 -7.99 4.64 4.43
N SER A 108 -7.87 5.50 3.42
CA SER A 108 -6.60 6.16 3.07
C SER A 108 -6.16 7.15 4.14
N SER A 109 -7.10 7.90 4.71
CA SER A 109 -6.83 8.85 5.80
C SER A 109 -6.32 8.14 7.05
N TYR A 110 -6.92 7.00 7.40
CA TYR A 110 -6.46 6.20 8.54
C TYR A 110 -5.10 5.54 8.27
N TYR A 111 -4.86 5.05 7.05
CA TYR A 111 -3.56 4.52 6.64
C TYR A 111 -2.44 5.56 6.80
N PHE A 112 -2.69 6.79 6.33
CA PHE A 112 -1.81 7.93 6.49
C PHE A 112 -1.59 8.29 7.96
N TYR A 113 -2.66 8.33 8.76
CA TYR A 113 -2.58 8.63 10.19
C TYR A 113 -1.69 7.65 10.96
N ILE A 114 -1.83 6.34 10.74
CA ILE A 114 -0.96 5.34 11.39
C ILE A 114 0.49 5.53 10.94
N SER A 115 0.72 5.76 9.64
CA SER A 115 2.06 5.97 9.07
C SER A 115 2.74 7.22 9.68
N TYR A 116 1.97 8.30 9.87
CA TYR A 116 2.46 9.51 10.51
C TYR A 116 2.77 9.31 11.99
N LYS A 117 1.90 8.59 12.71
CA LYS A 117 2.14 8.23 14.11
C LYS A 117 3.41 7.39 14.26
N LEU A 118 3.62 6.42 13.35
CA LEU A 118 4.83 5.59 13.31
C LEU A 118 6.10 6.43 13.08
N LEU A 119 6.05 7.45 12.21
CA LEU A 119 7.17 8.36 11.96
C LEU A 119 7.55 9.18 13.20
N LYS A 120 6.57 9.66 13.96
CA LYS A 120 6.80 10.47 15.17
C LYS A 120 7.24 9.65 16.37
N GLU A 121 6.88 8.37 16.42
CA GLU A 121 7.19 7.50 17.55
C GLU A 121 8.70 7.30 17.70
N ARG A 122 9.18 7.40 18.95
CA ARG A 122 10.60 7.21 19.32
C ARG A 122 10.80 6.04 20.26
N ASP A 123 9.75 5.61 20.96
CA ASP A 123 9.81 4.44 21.83
C ASP A 123 9.87 3.16 20.98
N PRO A 124 10.92 2.31 21.11
CA PRO A 124 11.06 1.10 20.32
C PRO A 124 9.93 0.08 20.50
N ILE A 125 9.32 0.02 21.70
CA ILE A 125 8.23 -0.91 22.02
C ILE A 125 6.95 -0.45 21.30
N ILE A 126 6.66 0.85 21.36
CA ILE A 126 5.48 1.43 20.71
C ILE A 126 5.65 1.43 19.19
N GLU A 127 6.86 1.73 18.69
CA GLU A 127 7.21 1.67 17.28
C GLU A 127 6.91 0.29 16.70
N LYS A 128 7.37 -0.78 17.37
CA LYS A 128 7.13 -2.15 16.92
C LYS A 128 5.64 -2.48 16.87
N LYS A 129 4.86 -2.07 17.89
CA LYS A 129 3.40 -2.24 17.90
C LYS A 129 2.73 -1.49 16.75
N LEU A 130 3.16 -0.26 16.46
CA LEU A 130 2.62 0.54 15.35
C LEU A 130 3.00 -0.05 13.99
N ALA A 131 4.21 -0.57 13.83
CA ALA A 131 4.64 -1.25 12.60
C ALA A 131 3.81 -2.52 12.35
N THR A 132 3.59 -3.35 13.38
CA THR A 132 2.70 -4.53 13.26
C THR A 132 1.27 -4.11 12.93
N LYS A 133 0.76 -3.05 13.59
CA LYS A 133 -0.59 -2.54 13.31
C LYS A 133 -0.72 -2.01 11.89
N LEU A 134 0.27 -1.27 11.41
CA LEU A 134 0.30 -0.75 10.04
C LEU A 134 0.35 -1.88 9.01
N PHE A 135 1.17 -2.91 9.27
CA PHE A 135 1.23 -4.10 8.42
C PHE A 135 -0.13 -4.82 8.36
N GLY A 136 -0.76 -5.13 9.50
CA GLY A 136 -2.07 -5.78 9.51
C GLY A 136 -3.16 -4.91 8.85
N TYR A 137 -3.17 -3.61 9.15
CA TYR A 137 -4.11 -2.67 8.56
C TYR A 137 -3.90 -2.52 7.05
N SER A 138 -2.67 -2.58 6.56
CA SER A 138 -2.39 -2.48 5.12
C SER A 138 -3.00 -3.61 4.29
N ILE A 139 -3.08 -4.83 4.85
CA ILE A 139 -3.73 -5.96 4.20
C ILE A 139 -5.24 -5.73 4.14
N LEU A 140 -5.83 -5.33 5.28
CA LEU A 140 -7.25 -5.00 5.35
C LEU A 140 -7.61 -3.83 4.42
N PHE A 141 -6.75 -2.81 4.36
CA PHE A 141 -6.88 -1.66 3.49
C PHE A 141 -6.99 -2.10 2.02
N LEU A 142 -6.03 -2.89 1.54
CA LEU A 142 -6.03 -3.32 0.14
C LEU A 142 -7.24 -4.21 -0.16
N PHE A 143 -7.56 -5.15 0.73
CA PHE A 143 -8.74 -6.00 0.62
C PHE A 143 -10.02 -5.16 0.48
N MET A 144 -10.21 -4.17 1.36
CA MET A 144 -11.38 -3.30 1.34
C MET A 144 -11.44 -2.44 0.08
N ILE A 145 -10.33 -1.87 -0.37
CA ILE A 145 -10.30 -1.08 -1.62
C ILE A 145 -10.78 -1.93 -2.81
N PHE A 146 -10.31 -3.17 -2.94
CA PHE A 146 -10.75 -4.06 -4.02
C PHE A 146 -12.17 -4.58 -3.82
N ALA A 147 -12.61 -4.82 -2.58
CA ALA A 147 -14.00 -5.17 -2.30
C ALA A 147 -14.97 -4.03 -2.69
N LEU A 148 -14.60 -2.78 -2.42
CA LEU A 148 -15.38 -1.60 -2.80
C LEU A 148 -15.48 -1.46 -4.32
N VAL A 149 -14.39 -1.71 -5.06
CA VAL A 149 -14.41 -1.76 -6.53
C VAL A 149 -15.44 -2.77 -7.04
N LEU A 150 -15.50 -3.96 -6.45
CA LEU A 150 -16.48 -4.99 -6.84
C LEU A 150 -17.91 -4.57 -6.49
N ILE A 151 -18.14 -4.03 -5.30
CA ILE A 151 -19.46 -3.59 -4.85
C ILE A 151 -19.99 -2.46 -5.73
N ASP A 152 -19.17 -1.45 -6.01
CA ASP A 152 -19.55 -0.29 -6.80
C ASP A 152 -19.86 -0.66 -8.26
N LYS A 153 -19.19 -1.68 -8.83
CA LYS A 153 -19.51 -2.21 -10.16
C LYS A 153 -20.79 -3.05 -10.23
N ILE A 154 -21.27 -3.57 -9.11
CA ILE A 154 -22.49 -4.39 -9.05
C ILE A 154 -23.74 -3.52 -8.89
N ILE A 155 -23.60 -2.33 -8.30
CA ILE A 155 -24.67 -1.34 -8.08
C ILE A 155 -24.92 -0.55 -9.36
#